data_AF-A0A1I3E722-F1
#
_entry.id   AF-A0A1I3E722-F1
#
_cell.length_a   1.000
_cell.length_b   1.000
_cell.length_c   1.000
_cell.angle_alpha   90.00
_cell.angle_beta   90.00
_cell.angle_gamma   90.00
#
_symmetry.space_group_name_H-M   'P 1'
#
loop_
_entity.id
_entity.type
_entity.pdbx_description
1 polymer ?
#
loop_
_entity_poly.entity_id
_entity_poly.type
_entity_poly.pdbx_seq_one_letter_code
_entity_poly.pdbx_strand_id
1 'polypeptide(L)'
;MRFLIAAISIAAFLISENAAMADKRVAFVVGNAAYKNVPQLPNPAIDSKAMARVLRNVGFDVVEGSNLTRDAMTAKLLEFGKKSEGADVAVFFYAGHGIAVNGINYLLPIDADLKSEMDVKLGAAINVDITLDQTMADAKVKLVFLDACRDNPFAAKIRSAKATRSVNVQTGLAEMKSGEGTLIAFATGPGQTALDGEAGTNSPFTRALVANIAQPGVEIQEAMTKVRAQVSDETSKGQLPWGHTNLTGNVYLNPVAASAAATIDPSNAPVSAATRQGSDIELEFWRSIKDTNKVEELNAYLTNYPNGTFKSIALARIAALQDGPSNTTRNLSAGIDPATFTEEANQISEDQIGLDRGQRRDVQRRLTALGFDVKATGKFDDDTRSVMKRWQAARGYPATGYLNKLQHKALLSEIVSTRAASSEQAGDEPARRRSSGGGGRRHHSSGGGAPTAGPGALFGGMMGGLFGRR
;
A
#
# COMPACT_ATOMS: atom_id res chain seq x y z
N MET A 1 -69.86 3.81 -20.08
CA MET A 1 -68.70 4.74 -19.95
C MET A 1 -68.03 4.69 -18.58
N ARG A 2 -68.76 4.74 -17.45
CA ARG A 2 -68.16 4.67 -16.09
C ARG A 2 -67.37 3.38 -15.80
N PHE A 3 -67.85 2.23 -16.26
CA PHE A 3 -67.14 0.95 -16.12
C PHE A 3 -65.90 0.82 -17.01
N LEU A 4 -65.86 1.53 -18.14
CA LEU A 4 -64.72 1.51 -19.05
C LEU A 4 -63.55 2.35 -18.49
N ILE A 5 -63.87 3.47 -17.85
CA ILE A 5 -62.88 4.34 -17.17
C ILE A 5 -62.30 3.61 -15.95
N ALA A 6 -63.14 2.91 -15.17
CA ALA A 6 -62.66 2.12 -14.02
C ALA A 6 -61.75 0.96 -14.43
N ALA A 7 -62.06 0.26 -15.54
CA ALA A 7 -61.23 -0.82 -16.06
C ALA A 7 -59.88 -0.33 -16.60
N ILE A 8 -59.85 0.85 -17.24
CA ILE A 8 -58.61 1.47 -17.73
C ILE A 8 -57.74 1.98 -16.57
N SER A 9 -58.34 2.50 -15.49
CA SER A 9 -57.60 2.90 -14.29
C SER A 9 -56.98 1.73 -13.53
N ILE A 10 -57.62 0.55 -13.51
CA ILE A 10 -57.07 -0.67 -12.89
C ILE A 10 -55.96 -1.26 -13.77
N ALA A 11 -56.11 -1.23 -15.09
CA ALA A 11 -55.06 -1.67 -16.01
C ALA A 11 -53.82 -0.75 -16.01
N ALA A 12 -53.99 0.56 -15.79
CA ALA A 12 -52.88 1.50 -15.65
C ALA A 12 -52.10 1.33 -14.33
N PHE A 13 -52.75 0.84 -13.26
CA PHE A 13 -52.10 0.55 -11.98
C PHE A 13 -51.26 -0.74 -12.00
N LEU A 14 -51.55 -1.67 -12.93
CA LEU A 14 -50.86 -2.96 -13.05
C LEU A 14 -49.62 -2.92 -13.99
N ILE A 15 -49.34 -1.80 -14.65
CA ILE A 15 -48.19 -1.66 -15.58
C ILE A 15 -47.05 -0.83 -14.97
N SER A 16 -47.20 -0.36 -13.72
CA SER A 16 -46.15 0.39 -13.01
C SER A 16 -45.33 -0.48 -12.04
N GLU A 17 -45.19 -1.77 -12.32
CA GLU A 17 -44.10 -2.57 -11.74
C GLU A 17 -42.80 -2.24 -12.49
N ASN A 18 -42.27 -1.04 -12.27
CA ASN A 18 -40.83 -0.89 -12.34
C ASN A 18 -40.29 -1.81 -11.24
N ALA A 19 -39.89 -3.02 -11.62
CA ALA A 19 -38.94 -3.78 -10.84
C ALA A 19 -37.74 -2.85 -10.65
N ALA A 20 -37.69 -2.16 -9.52
CA ALA A 20 -36.49 -1.51 -9.06
C ALA A 20 -35.46 -2.64 -9.03
N MET A 21 -34.54 -2.66 -9.99
CA MET A 21 -33.37 -3.53 -9.95
C MET A 21 -32.61 -3.10 -8.70
N ALA A 22 -32.91 -3.75 -7.58
CA ALA A 22 -32.15 -3.60 -6.36
C ALA A 22 -30.73 -4.05 -6.70
N ASP A 23 -29.75 -3.16 -6.50
CA ASP A 23 -28.34 -3.47 -6.72
C ASP A 23 -28.02 -4.83 -6.10
N LYS A 24 -27.43 -5.73 -6.88
CA LYS A 24 -27.05 -7.06 -6.40
C LYS A 24 -25.82 -6.93 -5.51
N ARG A 25 -26.03 -6.92 -4.19
CA ARG A 25 -25.01 -6.72 -3.16
C ARG A 25 -24.76 -8.02 -2.40
N VAL A 26 -23.52 -8.51 -2.42
CA VAL A 26 -23.16 -9.82 -1.84
C VAL A 26 -21.95 -9.68 -0.95
N ALA A 27 -21.92 -10.38 0.18
CA ALA A 27 -20.77 -10.36 1.07
C ALA A 27 -20.34 -11.76 1.51
N PHE A 28 -19.03 -11.97 1.60
CA PHE A 28 -18.41 -13.09 2.29
C PHE A 28 -17.81 -12.61 3.60
N VAL A 29 -18.17 -13.22 4.72
CA VAL A 29 -17.74 -12.76 6.06
C VAL A 29 -17.31 -13.95 6.91
N VAL A 30 -16.01 -14.08 7.17
CA VAL A 30 -15.47 -15.21 7.94
C VAL A 30 -14.63 -14.76 9.13
N GLY A 31 -14.82 -15.43 10.26
CA GLY A 31 -14.05 -15.23 11.49
C GLY A 31 -13.49 -16.54 12.02
N ASN A 32 -12.16 -16.72 11.95
CA ASN A 32 -11.47 -17.92 12.43
C ASN A 32 -10.68 -17.61 13.71
N ALA A 33 -11.04 -18.28 14.80
CA ALA A 33 -10.56 -18.06 16.16
C ALA A 33 -9.99 -19.33 16.81
N ALA A 34 -10.68 -20.47 16.64
CA ALA A 34 -10.42 -21.74 17.32
C ALA A 34 -9.40 -22.63 16.58
N TYR A 35 -8.19 -22.11 16.33
CA TYR A 35 -7.13 -22.85 15.66
C TYR A 35 -6.64 -24.05 16.48
N LYS A 36 -6.30 -25.13 15.77
CA LYS A 36 -5.77 -26.37 16.35
C LYS A 36 -4.25 -26.34 16.57
N ASN A 37 -3.51 -25.77 15.61
CA ASN A 37 -2.05 -25.91 15.53
C ASN A 37 -1.27 -24.61 15.77
N VAL A 38 -1.98 -23.49 15.98
CA VAL A 38 -1.46 -22.14 16.24
C VAL A 38 -2.26 -21.47 17.36
N PRO A 39 -1.75 -20.38 17.96
CA PRO A 39 -2.48 -19.69 19.02
C PRO A 39 -3.90 -19.31 18.60
N GLN A 40 -4.85 -19.53 19.51
CA GLN A 40 -6.23 -19.14 19.30
C GLN A 40 -6.38 -17.62 19.45
N LEU A 41 -7.35 -17.06 18.74
CA LEU A 41 -7.69 -15.64 18.79
C LEU A 41 -9.07 -15.48 19.42
N PRO A 42 -9.25 -14.62 20.43
CA PRO A 42 -10.54 -14.49 21.11
C PRO A 42 -11.62 -13.75 20.28
N ASN A 43 -11.23 -12.79 19.44
CA ASN A 43 -12.17 -11.84 18.84
C ASN A 43 -12.70 -12.14 17.41
N PRO A 44 -12.04 -12.92 16.53
CA PRO A 44 -12.47 -13.05 15.12
C PRO A 44 -13.91 -13.51 14.90
N ALA A 45 -14.44 -14.40 15.76
CA ALA A 45 -15.83 -14.85 15.66
C ALA A 45 -16.84 -13.73 16.03
N ILE A 46 -16.44 -12.82 16.92
CA ILE A 46 -17.21 -11.64 17.32
C ILE A 46 -17.19 -10.63 16.18
N ASP A 47 -15.99 -10.38 15.63
CA ASP A 47 -15.76 -9.48 14.51
C ASP A 47 -16.60 -9.85 13.28
N SER A 48 -16.53 -11.11 12.86
CA SER A 48 -17.31 -11.59 11.71
C SER A 48 -18.81 -11.45 11.92
N LYS A 49 -19.30 -11.70 13.14
CA LYS A 49 -20.73 -11.58 13.47
C LYS A 49 -21.19 -10.12 13.47
N ALA A 50 -20.36 -9.20 13.96
CA ALA A 50 -20.63 -7.76 13.94
C ALA A 50 -20.68 -7.25 12.49
N MET A 51 -19.68 -7.61 11.68
CA MET A 51 -19.61 -7.24 10.27
C MET A 51 -20.80 -7.77 9.47
N ALA A 52 -21.13 -9.06 9.61
CA ALA A 52 -22.24 -9.67 8.90
C ALA A 52 -23.58 -8.99 9.23
N ARG A 53 -23.80 -8.60 10.49
CA ARG A 53 -24.99 -7.86 10.91
C ARG A 53 -25.07 -6.50 10.20
N VAL A 54 -23.98 -5.74 10.20
CA VAL A 54 -23.94 -4.41 9.57
C VAL A 54 -24.20 -4.50 8.06
N LEU A 55 -23.57 -5.46 7.37
CA LEU A 55 -23.75 -5.64 5.93
C LEU A 55 -25.18 -6.07 5.57
N ARG A 56 -25.80 -6.97 6.34
CA ARG A 56 -27.22 -7.34 6.16
C ARG A 56 -28.14 -6.13 6.33
N ASN A 57 -27.87 -5.28 7.32
CA ASN A 57 -28.69 -4.09 7.57
C ASN A 57 -28.65 -3.08 6.42
N VAL A 58 -27.59 -3.08 5.61
CA VAL A 58 -27.45 -2.21 4.42
C VAL A 58 -27.71 -2.97 3.11
N GLY A 59 -28.39 -4.12 3.18
CA GLY A 59 -28.96 -4.80 2.01
C GLY A 59 -28.07 -5.83 1.33
N PHE A 60 -27.00 -6.31 1.97
CA PHE A 60 -26.17 -7.38 1.41
C PHE A 60 -26.76 -8.77 1.69
N ASP A 61 -26.69 -9.65 0.68
CA ASP A 61 -26.79 -11.11 0.90
C ASP A 61 -25.46 -11.63 1.43
N VAL A 62 -25.43 -12.05 2.69
CA VAL A 62 -24.20 -12.39 3.41
C VAL A 62 -24.01 -13.91 3.53
N VAL A 63 -22.95 -14.41 2.92
CA VAL A 63 -22.37 -15.74 3.17
C VAL A 63 -21.40 -15.63 4.35
N GLU A 64 -21.84 -16.04 5.53
CA GLU A 64 -21.00 -15.99 6.74
C GLU A 64 -20.49 -17.38 7.16
N GLY A 65 -19.40 -17.40 7.92
CA GLY A 65 -18.91 -18.60 8.59
C GLY A 65 -17.96 -18.27 9.75
N SER A 66 -17.86 -19.18 10.71
CA SER A 66 -16.94 -19.04 11.84
C SER A 66 -16.23 -20.34 12.12
N ASN A 67 -14.93 -20.24 12.45
CA ASN A 67 -14.07 -21.38 12.75
C ASN A 67 -14.12 -22.46 11.65
N LEU A 68 -13.97 -22.03 10.40
CA LEU A 68 -14.08 -22.91 9.26
C LEU A 68 -12.80 -23.73 9.07
N THR A 69 -12.99 -25.04 8.87
CA THR A 69 -11.94 -25.90 8.32
C THR A 69 -11.66 -25.52 6.87
N ARG A 70 -10.57 -26.03 6.30
CA ARG A 70 -10.22 -25.77 4.89
C ARG A 70 -11.41 -26.10 3.99
N ASP A 71 -11.92 -27.32 4.07
CA ASP A 71 -12.99 -27.78 3.17
C ASP A 71 -14.29 -26.99 3.36
N ALA A 72 -14.63 -26.64 4.60
CA ALA A 72 -15.79 -25.80 4.89
C ALA A 72 -15.64 -24.38 4.33
N MET A 73 -14.44 -23.80 4.44
CA MET A 73 -14.12 -22.49 3.89
C MET A 73 -14.19 -22.51 2.35
N THR A 74 -13.65 -23.56 1.71
CA THR A 74 -13.76 -23.74 0.26
C THR A 74 -15.21 -23.87 -0.19
N ALA A 75 -16.03 -24.66 0.52
CA ALA A 75 -17.45 -24.77 0.20
C ALA A 75 -18.18 -23.42 0.29
N LYS A 76 -17.88 -22.62 1.30
CA LYS A 76 -18.44 -21.27 1.48
C LYS A 76 -17.94 -20.28 0.41
N LEU A 77 -16.68 -20.38 -0.01
CA LEU A 77 -16.15 -19.57 -1.11
C LEU A 77 -16.81 -19.92 -2.44
N LEU A 78 -17.10 -21.20 -2.69
CA LEU A 78 -17.86 -21.63 -3.88
C LEU A 78 -19.31 -21.12 -3.84
N GLU A 79 -19.95 -21.12 -2.66
CA GLU A 79 -21.27 -20.52 -2.47
C GLU A 79 -21.23 -19.01 -2.76
N PHE A 80 -20.23 -18.30 -2.21
CA PHE A 80 -20.05 -16.88 -2.44
C PHE A 80 -19.77 -16.53 -3.91
N GLY A 81 -18.88 -17.25 -4.58
CA GLY A 81 -18.56 -17.02 -5.99
C GLY A 81 -19.81 -17.07 -6.88
N LYS A 82 -20.65 -18.10 -6.70
CA LYS A 82 -21.93 -18.21 -7.42
C LYS A 82 -22.87 -17.04 -7.16
N LYS A 83 -22.93 -16.57 -5.92
CA LYS A 83 -23.77 -15.40 -5.58
C LYS A 83 -23.20 -14.12 -6.15
N SER A 84 -21.88 -13.98 -6.22
CA SER A 84 -21.17 -12.78 -6.70
C SER A 84 -21.21 -12.58 -8.22
N GLU A 85 -21.61 -13.59 -9.00
CA GLU A 85 -21.75 -13.46 -10.46
C GLU A 85 -22.70 -12.30 -10.83
N GLY A 86 -22.17 -11.29 -11.54
CA GLY A 86 -22.94 -10.09 -11.91
C GLY A 86 -23.35 -9.20 -10.73
N ALA A 87 -22.68 -9.30 -9.57
CA ALA A 87 -22.92 -8.42 -8.44
C ALA A 87 -22.48 -6.97 -8.74
N ASP A 88 -23.25 -5.99 -8.29
CA ASP A 88 -22.86 -4.59 -8.36
C ASP A 88 -21.78 -4.29 -7.31
N VAL A 89 -21.92 -4.87 -6.12
CA VAL A 89 -20.93 -4.75 -5.04
C VAL A 89 -20.73 -6.10 -4.38
N ALA A 90 -19.48 -6.56 -4.36
CA ALA A 90 -19.04 -7.73 -3.62
C ALA A 90 -18.12 -7.29 -2.47
N VAL A 91 -18.43 -7.74 -1.25
CA VAL A 91 -17.61 -7.49 -0.06
C VAL A 91 -16.96 -8.81 0.40
N PHE A 92 -15.67 -8.78 0.67
CA PHE A 92 -14.93 -9.88 1.28
C PHE A 92 -14.36 -9.41 2.61
N PHE A 93 -14.80 -10.02 3.72
CA PHE A 93 -14.29 -9.75 5.05
C PHE A 93 -13.73 -11.03 5.66
N TYR A 94 -12.51 -10.94 6.19
CA TYR A 94 -11.89 -12.03 6.93
C TYR A 94 -11.22 -11.51 8.19
N ALA A 95 -11.52 -12.14 9.33
CA ALA A 95 -10.82 -11.97 10.60
C ALA A 95 -10.15 -13.29 11.02
N GLY A 96 -8.88 -13.23 11.41
CA GLY A 96 -8.14 -14.41 11.85
C GLY A 96 -6.63 -14.37 11.58
N HIS A 97 -5.98 -15.52 11.52
CA HIS A 97 -4.58 -15.61 11.11
C HIS A 97 -4.46 -15.58 9.59
N GLY A 98 -3.50 -14.80 9.10
CA GLY A 98 -3.06 -14.78 7.72
C GLY A 98 -1.53 -14.88 7.66
N ILE A 99 -0.99 -15.33 6.52
CA ILE A 99 0.45 -15.40 6.30
C ILE A 99 0.81 -14.93 4.90
N ALA A 100 2.00 -14.36 4.73
CA ALA A 100 2.61 -14.13 3.44
C ALA A 100 3.77 -15.08 3.22
N VAL A 101 3.80 -15.68 2.03
CA VAL A 101 4.89 -16.55 1.58
C VAL A 101 5.28 -16.10 0.17
N ASN A 102 6.53 -15.66 0.01
CA ASN A 102 7.06 -15.10 -1.24
C ASN A 102 6.19 -13.95 -1.82
N GLY A 103 5.68 -13.07 -0.96
CA GLY A 103 4.84 -11.95 -1.40
C GLY A 103 3.39 -12.30 -1.74
N ILE A 104 2.97 -13.55 -1.53
CA ILE A 104 1.57 -13.99 -1.77
C ILE A 104 0.87 -14.16 -0.42
N ASN A 105 -0.37 -13.66 -0.34
CA ASN A 105 -1.19 -13.71 0.86
C ASN A 105 -2.02 -14.98 0.96
N TYR A 106 -2.05 -15.57 2.15
CA TYR A 106 -2.84 -16.74 2.47
C TYR A 106 -3.63 -16.56 3.76
N LEU A 107 -4.88 -17.03 3.77
CA LEU A 107 -5.74 -17.13 4.95
C LEU A 107 -5.63 -18.53 5.54
N LEU A 108 -5.62 -18.62 6.87
CA LEU A 108 -5.49 -19.90 7.58
C LEU A 108 -6.86 -20.43 8.04
N PRO A 109 -7.27 -21.62 7.57
CA PRO A 109 -8.35 -22.38 8.20
C PRO A 109 -7.98 -22.84 9.61
N ILE A 110 -8.98 -23.16 10.45
CA ILE A 110 -8.72 -23.56 11.85
C ILE A 110 -7.94 -24.87 12.00
N ASP A 111 -7.98 -25.72 10.98
CA ASP A 111 -7.31 -27.02 10.91
C ASP A 111 -5.99 -26.98 10.13
N ALA A 112 -5.53 -25.79 9.73
CA ALA A 112 -4.25 -25.63 9.05
C ALA A 112 -3.09 -26.21 9.87
N ASP A 113 -2.34 -27.15 9.29
CA ASP A 113 -1.10 -27.72 9.84
C ASP A 113 0.03 -27.49 8.84
N LEU A 114 0.78 -26.40 9.01
CA LEU A 114 1.87 -26.03 8.11
C LEU A 114 3.20 -26.48 8.70
N LYS A 115 3.81 -27.50 8.09
CA LYS A 115 5.15 -28.00 8.46
C LYS A 115 6.23 -27.44 7.54
N SER A 116 5.84 -27.08 6.31
CA SER A 116 6.72 -26.56 5.28
C SER A 116 6.01 -25.54 4.39
N GLU A 117 6.81 -24.78 3.63
CA GLU A 117 6.30 -23.90 2.57
C GLU A 117 5.52 -24.66 1.48
N MET A 118 5.88 -25.93 1.26
CA MET A 118 5.19 -26.78 0.29
C MET A 118 3.75 -27.05 0.73
N ASP A 119 3.50 -27.22 2.03
CA ASP A 119 2.13 -27.46 2.53
C ASP A 119 1.22 -26.26 2.26
N VAL A 120 1.76 -25.04 2.38
CA VAL A 120 1.06 -23.80 2.01
C VAL A 120 0.69 -23.82 0.53
N LYS A 121 1.67 -24.13 -0.33
CA LYS A 121 1.48 -24.15 -1.80
C LYS A 121 0.59 -25.30 -2.29
N LEU A 122 0.58 -26.42 -1.58
CA LEU A 122 -0.23 -27.60 -1.91
C LEU A 122 -1.67 -27.51 -1.36
N GLY A 123 -2.03 -26.43 -0.67
CA GLY A 123 -3.42 -26.07 -0.39
C GLY A 123 -3.88 -26.19 1.07
N ALA A 124 -2.97 -26.28 2.04
CA ALA A 124 -3.31 -26.22 3.46
C ALA A 124 -3.74 -24.81 3.92
N ALA A 125 -3.48 -23.78 3.11
CA ALA A 125 -3.95 -22.41 3.31
C ALA A 125 -4.68 -21.91 2.05
N ILE A 126 -5.50 -20.87 2.21
CA ILE A 126 -6.31 -20.31 1.12
C ILE A 126 -5.59 -19.09 0.53
N ASN A 127 -5.17 -19.18 -0.74
CA ASN A 127 -4.53 -18.06 -1.45
C ASN A 127 -5.55 -16.93 -1.68
N VAL A 128 -5.27 -15.74 -1.16
CA VAL A 128 -6.18 -14.58 -1.23
C VAL A 128 -6.33 -14.10 -2.67
N ASP A 129 -5.23 -13.91 -3.40
CA ASP A 129 -5.25 -13.37 -4.77
C ASP A 129 -6.13 -14.22 -5.68
N ILE A 130 -5.88 -15.53 -5.70
CA ILE A 130 -6.67 -16.50 -6.48
C ILE A 130 -8.12 -16.52 -6.03
N THR A 131 -8.37 -16.44 -4.73
CA THR A 131 -9.74 -16.46 -4.19
C THR A 131 -10.53 -15.26 -4.64
N LEU A 132 -9.97 -14.05 -4.58
CA LEU A 132 -10.63 -12.83 -5.02
C LEU A 132 -10.87 -12.84 -6.53
N ASP A 133 -9.87 -13.26 -7.30
CA ASP A 133 -9.99 -13.39 -8.75
C ASP A 133 -11.08 -14.40 -9.14
N GLN A 134 -11.22 -15.51 -8.42
CA GLN A 134 -12.21 -16.54 -8.75
C GLN A 134 -13.62 -16.24 -8.23
N THR A 135 -13.74 -15.52 -7.12
CA THR A 135 -15.03 -15.34 -6.44
C THR A 135 -15.65 -13.96 -6.68
N MET A 136 -14.88 -13.00 -7.18
CA MET A 136 -15.33 -11.62 -7.37
C MET A 136 -14.97 -11.08 -8.76
N ALA A 137 -14.58 -11.92 -9.73
CA ALA A 137 -14.19 -11.51 -11.08
C ALA A 137 -15.21 -10.55 -11.72
N ASP A 138 -16.47 -10.98 -11.70
CA ASP A 138 -17.59 -10.35 -12.42
C ASP A 138 -18.28 -9.25 -11.61
N ALA A 139 -17.85 -9.01 -10.37
CA ALA A 139 -18.40 -7.93 -9.56
C ALA A 139 -17.87 -6.57 -10.04
N LYS A 140 -18.76 -5.58 -10.19
CA LYS A 140 -18.36 -4.23 -10.64
C LYS A 140 -17.48 -3.52 -9.62
N VAL A 141 -17.85 -3.65 -8.34
CA VAL A 141 -17.11 -3.11 -7.20
C VAL A 141 -16.72 -4.24 -6.27
N LYS A 142 -15.44 -4.31 -5.91
CA LYS A 142 -14.84 -5.34 -5.07
C LYS A 142 -14.24 -4.69 -3.84
N LEU A 143 -14.80 -4.93 -2.66
CA LEU A 143 -14.31 -4.38 -1.41
C LEU A 143 -13.77 -5.51 -0.54
N VAL A 144 -12.49 -5.44 -0.19
CA VAL A 144 -11.81 -6.51 0.55
C VAL A 144 -11.25 -5.93 1.85
N PHE A 145 -11.66 -6.50 2.97
CA PHE A 145 -11.28 -6.09 4.32
C PHE A 145 -10.64 -7.27 5.04
N LEU A 146 -9.36 -7.13 5.38
CA LEU A 146 -8.57 -8.20 5.99
C LEU A 146 -8.11 -7.77 7.39
N ASP A 147 -8.81 -8.30 8.39
CA ASP A 147 -8.51 -8.15 9.81
C ASP A 147 -7.67 -9.32 10.32
N ALA A 148 -6.49 -9.46 9.71
CA ALA A 148 -5.62 -10.57 9.98
C ALA A 148 -4.23 -10.13 10.38
N CYS A 149 -3.69 -10.83 11.38
CA CYS A 149 -2.30 -10.73 11.74
C CYS A 149 -1.43 -11.21 10.59
N ARG A 150 -0.32 -10.50 10.43
CA ARG A 150 0.73 -10.70 9.43
C ARG A 150 1.84 -11.60 10.01
N ASP A 151 1.96 -11.75 11.33
CA ASP A 151 2.95 -12.63 11.96
C ASP A 151 2.70 -14.09 11.59
N ASN A 152 3.65 -14.73 10.90
CA ASN A 152 3.51 -16.13 10.51
C ASN A 152 3.71 -17.04 11.74
N PRO A 153 2.63 -17.64 12.30
CA PRO A 153 2.74 -18.46 13.50
C PRO A 153 3.50 -19.77 13.27
N PHE A 154 3.76 -20.13 12.00
CA PHE A 154 4.54 -21.29 11.59
C PHE A 154 5.98 -20.94 11.23
N ALA A 155 6.39 -19.67 11.29
CA ALA A 155 7.73 -19.25 10.86
C ALA A 155 8.86 -20.03 11.53
N ALA A 156 8.74 -20.32 12.83
CA ALA A 156 9.73 -21.11 13.57
C ALA A 156 9.77 -22.59 13.13
N LYS A 157 8.60 -23.20 12.87
CA LYS A 157 8.47 -24.59 12.40
C LYS A 157 9.00 -24.76 10.96
N ILE A 158 8.73 -23.79 10.09
CA ILE A 158 9.20 -23.80 8.70
C ILE A 158 10.72 -23.59 8.63
N ARG A 159 11.28 -22.69 9.46
CA ARG A 159 12.73 -22.45 9.52
C ARG A 159 13.51 -23.65 10.04
N SER A 160 12.96 -24.43 10.97
CA SER A 160 13.63 -25.63 11.49
C SER A 160 13.59 -26.83 10.54
N ALA A 161 12.64 -26.87 9.59
CA ALA A 161 12.44 -27.98 8.68
C ALA A 161 13.41 -28.03 7.47
N LYS A 162 14.21 -26.98 7.19
CA LYS A 162 15.19 -26.99 6.08
C LYS A 162 16.34 -25.99 6.28
N ALA A 163 17.52 -26.50 6.65
CA ALA A 163 18.75 -25.72 6.85
C ALA A 163 19.48 -25.26 5.56
N THR A 164 18.87 -25.29 4.36
CA THR A 164 19.62 -25.13 3.10
C THR A 164 19.02 -24.23 2.02
N ARG A 165 17.88 -23.55 2.23
CA ARG A 165 17.46 -22.45 1.33
C ARG A 165 16.96 -21.27 2.16
N SER A 166 17.41 -20.07 1.81
CA SER A 166 16.97 -18.80 2.37
C SER A 166 15.49 -18.58 2.07
N VAL A 167 14.61 -19.14 2.92
CA VAL A 167 13.17 -18.87 2.89
C VAL A 167 12.94 -17.51 3.55
N ASN A 168 12.53 -16.52 2.76
CA ASN A 168 12.14 -15.21 3.28
C ASN A 168 10.70 -15.30 3.80
N VAL A 169 10.54 -15.74 5.05
CA VAL A 169 9.25 -15.69 5.74
C VAL A 169 9.05 -14.27 6.26
N GLN A 170 8.19 -13.50 5.60
CA GLN A 170 7.89 -12.13 5.98
C GLN A 170 6.93 -12.11 7.19
N THR A 171 7.16 -11.18 8.12
CA THR A 171 6.18 -10.78 9.14
C THR A 171 5.12 -9.95 8.43
N GLY A 172 4.15 -10.62 7.84
CA GLY A 172 3.39 -10.04 6.74
C GLY A 172 2.18 -10.86 6.32
N LEU A 173 1.04 -10.23 6.02
CA LEU A 173 0.53 -10.24 4.67
C LEU A 173 1.48 -9.36 3.84
N ALA A 174 1.46 -9.47 2.52
CA ALA A 174 2.16 -8.67 1.55
C ALA A 174 1.22 -7.59 0.97
N GLU A 175 1.77 -6.67 0.20
CA GLU A 175 0.99 -5.74 -0.63
C GLU A 175 0.38 -6.51 -1.82
N MET A 176 -0.89 -6.22 -2.15
CA MET A 176 -1.60 -6.85 -3.26
C MET A 176 -1.88 -5.82 -4.36
N LYS A 177 -1.67 -6.23 -5.62
CA LYS A 177 -2.13 -5.44 -6.78
C LYS A 177 -3.64 -5.61 -6.92
N SER A 178 -4.36 -4.51 -7.09
CA SER A 178 -5.82 -4.50 -7.20
C SER A 178 -6.24 -4.40 -8.67
N GLY A 179 -7.22 -5.19 -9.11
CA GLY A 179 -7.86 -5.00 -10.42
C GLY A 179 -8.71 -3.72 -10.45
N GLU A 180 -9.22 -3.34 -11.63
CA GLU A 180 -10.18 -2.23 -11.75
C GLU A 180 -11.40 -2.44 -10.82
N GLY A 181 -11.92 -1.35 -10.24
CA GLY A 181 -13.09 -1.41 -9.36
C GLY A 181 -12.83 -2.07 -8.00
N THR A 182 -11.56 -2.21 -7.58
CA THR A 182 -11.22 -2.92 -6.33
C THR A 182 -10.65 -1.98 -5.26
N LEU A 183 -11.12 -2.12 -4.02
CA LEU A 183 -10.53 -1.55 -2.82
C LEU A 183 -10.12 -2.68 -1.89
N ILE A 184 -8.86 -2.71 -1.47
CA ILE A 184 -8.33 -3.65 -0.49
C ILE A 184 -7.83 -2.87 0.72
N ALA A 185 -8.32 -3.23 1.89
CA ALA A 185 -7.93 -2.64 3.16
C ALA A 185 -7.49 -3.74 4.15
N PHE A 186 -6.37 -3.49 4.80
CA PHE A 186 -5.77 -4.33 5.81
C PHE A 186 -5.82 -3.59 7.15
N ALA A 187 -6.00 -4.34 8.24
CA ALA A 187 -6.05 -3.79 9.59
C ALA A 187 -4.79 -3.02 10.00
N THR A 188 -3.64 -3.33 9.42
CA THR A 188 -2.34 -2.70 9.71
C THR A 188 -1.46 -2.59 8.46
N GLY A 189 -0.38 -1.81 8.56
CA GLY A 189 0.59 -1.62 7.48
C GLY A 189 1.38 -2.87 7.12
N PRO A 190 2.03 -2.90 5.93
CA PRO A 190 2.92 -3.99 5.56
C PRO A 190 4.06 -4.16 6.55
N GLY A 191 4.38 -5.41 6.91
CA GLY A 191 5.44 -5.67 7.89
C GLY A 191 5.01 -5.56 9.36
N GLN A 192 3.79 -5.10 9.65
CA GLN A 192 3.29 -4.81 10.99
C GLN A 192 2.22 -5.83 11.42
N THR A 193 2.02 -5.97 12.73
CA THR A 193 1.02 -6.89 13.32
C THR A 193 -0.25 -6.12 13.68
N ALA A 194 -1.40 -6.74 13.47
CA ALA A 194 -2.70 -6.19 13.86
C ALA A 194 -2.99 -6.59 15.32
N LEU A 195 -3.55 -5.69 16.10
CA LEU A 195 -3.98 -5.97 17.46
C LEU A 195 -5.34 -6.66 17.43
N ASP A 196 -5.47 -7.79 18.12
CA ASP A 196 -6.77 -8.45 18.30
C ASP A 196 -7.69 -7.62 19.23
N GLY A 197 -7.11 -6.80 20.11
CA GLY A 197 -7.84 -5.97 21.07
C GLY A 197 -8.14 -6.70 22.38
N GLU A 198 -9.05 -6.13 23.17
CA GLU A 198 -9.49 -6.73 24.43
C GLU A 198 -10.40 -7.94 24.15
N ALA A 199 -10.16 -9.05 24.84
CA ALA A 199 -10.91 -10.29 24.65
C ALA A 199 -12.41 -10.08 24.93
N GLY A 200 -13.26 -10.59 24.06
CA GLY A 200 -14.72 -10.47 24.19
C GLY A 200 -15.30 -9.20 23.56
N THR A 201 -14.47 -8.40 22.90
CA THR A 201 -14.89 -7.22 22.13
C THR A 201 -14.54 -7.39 20.65
N ASN A 202 -14.97 -6.45 19.80
CA ASN A 202 -14.44 -6.40 18.43
C ASN A 202 -13.00 -5.90 18.45
N SER A 203 -12.18 -6.36 17.50
CA SER A 203 -10.86 -5.82 17.24
C SER A 203 -10.92 -4.31 16.95
N PRO A 204 -9.84 -3.53 17.17
CA PRO A 204 -9.82 -2.11 16.87
C PRO A 204 -10.20 -1.81 15.41
N PHE A 205 -9.69 -2.61 14.46
CA PHE A 205 -10.00 -2.42 13.04
C PHE A 205 -11.46 -2.73 12.74
N THR A 206 -11.97 -3.89 13.16
CA THR A 206 -13.36 -4.25 12.88
C THR A 206 -14.32 -3.30 13.56
N ARG A 207 -14.05 -2.89 14.80
CA ARG A 207 -14.85 -1.90 15.54
C ARG A 207 -14.95 -0.56 14.81
N ALA A 208 -13.82 -0.03 14.35
CA ALA A 208 -13.80 1.20 13.57
C ALA A 208 -14.50 1.02 12.23
N LEU A 209 -14.30 -0.12 11.56
CA LEU A 209 -14.90 -0.44 10.28
C LEU A 209 -16.44 -0.45 10.40
N VAL A 210 -17.00 -1.26 11.30
CA VAL A 210 -18.46 -1.35 11.48
C VAL A 210 -19.11 -0.03 11.89
N ALA A 211 -18.38 0.85 12.59
CA ALA A 211 -18.88 2.17 13.00
C ALA A 211 -18.97 3.18 11.85
N ASN A 212 -18.17 3.00 10.79
CA ASN A 212 -18.02 4.00 9.72
C ASN A 212 -18.55 3.55 8.36
N ILE A 213 -18.43 2.27 7.99
CA ILE A 213 -18.70 1.84 6.61
C ILE A 213 -20.19 1.87 6.23
N ALA A 214 -21.08 1.75 7.21
CA ALA A 214 -22.52 1.74 7.00
C ALA A 214 -23.18 3.08 7.38
N GLN A 215 -22.38 4.13 7.59
CA GLN A 215 -22.92 5.47 7.84
C GLN A 215 -23.72 5.94 6.62
N PRO A 216 -24.97 6.40 6.82
CA PRO A 216 -25.81 6.82 5.71
C PRO A 216 -25.16 7.96 4.91
N GLY A 217 -25.05 7.82 3.59
CA GLY A 217 -24.52 8.83 2.68
C GLY A 217 -23.01 9.03 2.70
N VAL A 218 -22.26 8.23 3.45
CA VAL A 218 -20.79 8.32 3.50
C VAL A 218 -20.18 7.46 2.40
N GLU A 219 -19.26 8.04 1.64
CA GLU A 219 -18.51 7.37 0.58
C GLU A 219 -17.43 6.44 1.20
N ILE A 220 -17.12 5.31 0.54
CA ILE A 220 -16.28 4.27 1.13
C ILE A 220 -14.83 4.73 1.42
N GLN A 221 -14.21 5.55 0.58
CA GLN A 221 -12.87 6.07 0.84
C GLN A 221 -12.86 7.09 1.99
N GLU A 222 -13.90 7.90 2.12
CA GLU A 222 -14.09 8.77 3.29
C GLU A 222 -14.28 7.94 4.57
N ALA A 223 -15.13 6.90 4.51
CA ALA A 223 -15.31 5.97 5.62
C ALA A 223 -13.98 5.32 6.02
N MET A 224 -13.17 4.87 5.05
CA MET A 224 -11.86 4.30 5.33
C MET A 224 -10.87 5.31 5.92
N THR A 225 -10.99 6.60 5.59
CA THR A 225 -10.19 7.66 6.23
C THR A 225 -10.56 7.80 7.70
N LYS A 226 -11.86 7.79 8.03
CA LYS A 226 -12.36 7.77 9.42
C LYS A 226 -11.90 6.52 10.17
N VAL A 227 -11.95 5.35 9.53
CA VAL A 227 -11.45 4.08 10.10
C VAL A 227 -9.98 4.18 10.46
N ARG A 228 -9.13 4.72 9.56
CA ARG A 228 -7.70 4.88 9.84
C ARG A 228 -7.45 5.79 11.03
N ALA A 229 -8.14 6.93 11.09
CA ALA A 229 -8.04 7.87 12.20
C ALA A 229 -8.44 7.20 13.53
N GLN A 230 -9.61 6.56 13.56
CA GLN A 230 -10.12 5.89 14.75
C GLN A 230 -9.20 4.77 15.25
N VAL A 231 -8.70 3.91 14.37
CA VAL A 231 -7.77 2.83 14.76
C VAL A 231 -6.45 3.41 15.28
N SER A 232 -5.91 4.43 14.62
CA SER A 232 -4.71 5.11 15.08
C SER A 232 -4.90 5.69 16.48
N ASP A 233 -6.04 6.33 16.74
CA ASP A 233 -6.32 6.94 18.05
C ASP A 233 -6.55 5.88 19.14
N GLU A 234 -7.39 4.86 18.88
CA GLU A 234 -7.69 3.79 19.84
C GLU A 234 -6.45 2.95 20.19
N THR A 235 -5.50 2.82 19.26
CA THR A 235 -4.28 2.03 19.47
C THR A 235 -3.08 2.87 19.91
N SER A 236 -3.29 4.14 20.29
CA SER A 236 -2.21 5.07 20.66
C SER A 236 -1.11 5.13 19.59
N LYS A 237 -1.52 5.15 18.31
CA LYS A 237 -0.69 5.11 17.10
C LYS A 237 0.10 3.81 16.90
N GLY A 238 -0.28 2.74 17.61
CA GLY A 238 0.34 1.41 17.50
C GLY A 238 -0.08 0.63 16.26
N GLN A 239 -1.21 0.98 15.65
CA GLN A 239 -1.74 0.36 14.44
C GLN A 239 -2.29 1.42 13.49
N LEU A 240 -1.93 1.30 12.21
CA LEU A 240 -2.45 2.16 11.16
C LEU A 240 -2.97 1.28 10.01
N PRO A 241 -4.29 1.23 9.77
CA PRO A 241 -4.85 0.49 8.66
C PRO A 241 -4.30 0.99 7.33
N TRP A 242 -3.95 0.06 6.45
CA TRP A 242 -3.37 0.33 5.15
C TRP A 242 -4.28 -0.20 4.06
N GLY A 243 -4.29 0.42 2.88
CA GLY A 243 -5.07 -0.09 1.77
C GLY A 243 -4.72 0.54 0.44
N HIS A 244 -5.18 -0.09 -0.63
CA HIS A 244 -5.07 0.40 -2.00
C HIS A 244 -6.46 0.44 -2.64
N THR A 245 -6.66 1.38 -3.56
CA THR A 245 -7.96 1.60 -4.21
C THR A 245 -7.75 1.88 -5.69
N ASN A 246 -8.42 1.09 -6.52
CA ASN A 246 -8.60 1.27 -7.96
C ASN A 246 -10.07 1.46 -8.31
N LEU A 247 -10.85 2.01 -7.37
CA LEU A 247 -12.24 2.43 -7.62
C LEU A 247 -12.27 3.56 -8.64
N THR A 248 -13.16 3.45 -9.62
CA THR A 248 -13.32 4.42 -10.72
C THR A 248 -14.48 5.40 -10.49
N GLY A 249 -15.25 5.21 -9.43
CA GLY A 249 -16.37 6.07 -9.06
C GLY A 249 -16.67 5.98 -7.57
N ASN A 250 -17.56 6.86 -7.11
CA ASN A 250 -17.96 6.92 -5.71
C ASN A 250 -18.80 5.69 -5.35
N VAL A 251 -18.47 5.04 -4.24
CA VAL A 251 -19.18 3.85 -3.75
C VAL A 251 -19.79 4.14 -2.39
N TYR A 252 -21.09 3.89 -2.26
CA TYR A 252 -21.84 4.08 -1.02
C TYR A 252 -22.46 2.74 -0.59
N LEU A 253 -22.08 2.27 0.60
CA LEU A 253 -22.66 1.04 1.16
C LEU A 253 -24.07 1.26 1.71
N ASN A 254 -24.32 2.45 2.26
CA ASN A 254 -25.64 2.85 2.75
C ASN A 254 -26.06 4.17 2.09
N PRO A 255 -26.59 4.15 0.86
CA PRO A 255 -27.07 5.35 0.21
C PRO A 255 -28.30 5.88 0.95
N VAL A 256 -28.27 7.15 1.38
CA VAL A 256 -29.51 7.84 1.74
C VAL A 256 -30.30 8.09 0.47
N ALA A 257 -31.47 7.46 0.34
CA ALA A 257 -32.41 7.82 -0.70
C ALA A 257 -32.66 9.34 -0.60
N ALA A 258 -32.41 10.08 -1.67
CA ALA A 258 -32.92 11.44 -1.79
C ALA A 258 -34.43 11.33 -1.58
N SER A 259 -34.93 11.86 -0.47
CA SER A 259 -36.31 11.66 -0.04
C SER A 259 -37.25 12.05 -1.18
N ALA A 260 -37.97 11.05 -1.70
CA ALA A 260 -39.17 11.26 -2.49
C ALA A 260 -40.26 11.82 -1.56
N ALA A 261 -40.16 13.11 -1.24
CA ALA A 261 -41.17 13.86 -0.50
C ALA A 261 -41.04 15.36 -0.79
N ALA A 262 -41.43 15.75 -1.99
CA ALA A 262 -42.20 16.96 -2.20
C ALA A 262 -43.03 16.77 -3.48
N THR A 263 -44.30 16.41 -3.31
CA THR A 263 -45.34 16.76 -4.28
C THR A 263 -45.31 18.27 -4.41
N ILE A 264 -44.61 18.79 -5.42
CA ILE A 264 -44.65 20.21 -5.76
C ILE A 264 -45.78 20.36 -6.78
N ASP A 265 -46.85 21.05 -6.37
CA ASP A 265 -47.77 21.73 -7.27
C ASP A 265 -46.98 22.45 -8.38
N PRO A 266 -47.38 22.40 -9.66
CA PRO A 266 -46.61 22.97 -10.76
C PRO A 266 -46.70 24.50 -10.87
N SER A 267 -46.96 25.22 -9.77
CA SER A 267 -47.07 26.67 -9.79
C SER A 267 -46.08 27.29 -8.80
N ASN A 268 -45.04 27.92 -9.37
CA ASN A 268 -43.95 28.69 -8.74
C ASN A 268 -42.78 27.91 -8.11
N ALA A 269 -41.72 27.67 -8.91
CA ALA A 269 -40.38 28.23 -8.64
C ALA A 269 -39.37 27.88 -9.77
N PRO A 270 -38.73 28.86 -10.42
CA PRO A 270 -37.61 28.65 -11.33
C PRO A 270 -36.28 28.69 -10.56
N VAL A 271 -35.83 27.58 -9.97
CA VAL A 271 -34.50 27.53 -9.33
C VAL A 271 -33.67 26.28 -9.63
N SER A 272 -34.20 25.24 -10.27
CA SER A 272 -33.39 24.07 -10.69
C SER A 272 -32.60 24.26 -11.99
N ALA A 273 -32.81 25.35 -12.74
CA ALA A 273 -31.98 25.71 -13.88
C ALA A 273 -30.77 26.59 -13.49
N ALA A 274 -30.88 27.38 -12.41
CA ALA A 274 -29.86 28.34 -12.01
C ALA A 274 -28.62 27.69 -11.37
N THR A 275 -28.76 26.57 -10.66
CA THR A 275 -27.60 25.87 -10.05
C THR A 275 -26.80 25.05 -11.05
N ARG A 276 -27.45 24.44 -12.07
CA ARG A 276 -26.73 23.80 -13.19
C ARG A 276 -26.10 24.83 -14.12
N GLN A 277 -26.80 25.94 -14.40
CA GLN A 277 -26.19 27.05 -15.15
C GLN A 277 -25.04 27.68 -14.36
N GLY A 278 -25.15 27.82 -13.04
CA GLY A 278 -24.08 28.30 -12.18
C GLY A 278 -22.83 27.42 -12.24
N SER A 279 -22.99 26.09 -12.20
CA SER A 279 -21.88 25.15 -12.34
C SER A 279 -21.30 25.10 -13.75
N ASP A 280 -22.13 25.22 -14.79
CA ASP A 280 -21.66 25.24 -16.19
C ASP A 280 -20.91 26.54 -16.52
N ILE A 281 -21.42 27.69 -16.05
CA ILE A 281 -20.77 29.00 -16.18
C ILE A 281 -19.48 29.04 -15.34
N GLU A 282 -19.47 28.45 -14.14
CA GLU A 282 -18.27 28.31 -13.32
C GLU A 282 -17.21 27.44 -14.02
N LEU A 283 -17.62 26.33 -14.65
CA LEU A 283 -16.74 25.45 -15.44
C LEU A 283 -16.14 26.18 -16.64
N GLU A 284 -16.94 26.95 -17.38
CA GLU A 284 -16.45 27.75 -18.52
C GLU A 284 -15.49 28.86 -18.06
N PHE A 285 -15.82 29.54 -16.96
CA PHE A 285 -14.94 30.54 -16.36
C PHE A 285 -13.62 29.91 -15.92
N TRP A 286 -13.67 28.79 -15.18
CA TRP A 286 -12.50 28.05 -14.74
C TRP A 286 -11.66 27.55 -15.93
N ARG A 287 -12.29 27.04 -16.99
CA ARG A 287 -11.60 26.60 -18.22
C ARG A 287 -10.85 27.73 -18.93
N SER A 288 -11.30 28.98 -18.81
CA SER A 288 -10.61 30.12 -19.43
C SER A 288 -9.39 30.59 -18.62
N ILE A 289 -9.45 30.51 -17.29
CA ILE A 289 -8.37 30.98 -16.41
C ILE A 289 -7.41 29.86 -15.97
N LYS A 290 -7.78 28.58 -16.09
CA LYS A 290 -6.96 27.47 -15.59
C LYS A 290 -5.57 27.37 -16.20
N ASP A 291 -5.31 28.02 -17.33
CA ASP A 291 -4.00 27.99 -18.01
C ASP A 291 -3.26 29.34 -17.89
N THR A 292 -3.83 30.31 -17.17
CA THR A 292 -3.21 31.61 -16.94
C THR A 292 -2.08 31.55 -15.90
N ASN A 293 -1.12 32.45 -16.06
CA ASN A 293 -0.03 32.70 -15.11
C ASN A 293 -0.21 34.04 -14.38
N LYS A 294 -1.39 34.67 -14.49
CA LYS A 294 -1.74 35.94 -13.83
C LYS A 294 -2.50 35.67 -12.55
N VAL A 295 -1.95 36.16 -11.43
CA VAL A 295 -2.53 35.98 -10.08
C VAL A 295 -3.86 36.72 -9.95
N GLU A 296 -4.05 37.81 -10.69
CA GLU A 296 -5.25 38.64 -10.67
C GLU A 296 -6.49 37.90 -11.20
N GLU A 297 -6.33 37.05 -12.23
CA GLU A 297 -7.43 36.28 -12.84
C GLU A 297 -7.91 35.15 -11.91
N LEU A 298 -6.99 34.55 -11.15
CA LEU A 298 -7.31 33.55 -10.13
C LEU A 298 -7.99 34.19 -8.90
N ASN A 299 -7.59 35.40 -8.51
CA ASN A 299 -8.27 36.17 -7.46
C ASN A 299 -9.68 36.62 -7.89
N ALA A 300 -9.88 36.95 -9.17
CA ALA A 300 -11.20 37.29 -9.71
C ALA A 300 -12.16 36.08 -9.63
N TYR A 301 -11.67 34.87 -9.88
CA TYR A 301 -12.45 33.64 -9.66
C TYR A 301 -12.84 33.46 -8.20
N LEU A 302 -11.90 33.64 -7.26
CA LEU A 302 -12.17 33.52 -5.82
C LEU A 302 -13.18 34.56 -5.31
N THR A 303 -13.23 35.74 -5.95
CA THR A 303 -14.16 36.81 -5.62
C THR A 303 -15.56 36.53 -6.17
N ASN A 304 -15.65 36.03 -7.42
CA ASN A 304 -16.93 35.73 -8.08
C ASN A 304 -17.55 34.41 -7.58
N TYR A 305 -16.72 33.46 -7.14
CA TYR A 305 -17.12 32.12 -6.69
C TYR A 305 -16.48 31.79 -5.32
N PRO A 306 -16.88 32.48 -4.24
CA PRO A 306 -16.30 32.30 -2.90
C PRO A 306 -16.53 30.89 -2.31
N ASN A 307 -17.53 30.16 -2.82
CA ASN A 307 -17.83 28.75 -2.50
C ASN A 307 -17.70 27.83 -3.73
N GLY A 308 -16.94 28.25 -4.75
CA GLY A 308 -16.77 27.51 -6.00
C GLY A 308 -16.00 26.19 -5.84
N THR A 309 -16.26 25.25 -6.75
CA THR A 309 -15.69 23.90 -6.78
C THR A 309 -14.17 23.93 -7.01
N PHE A 310 -13.64 24.93 -7.72
CA PHE A 310 -12.22 25.06 -8.05
C PHE A 310 -11.45 26.02 -7.13
N LYS A 311 -12.07 26.49 -6.03
CA LYS A 311 -11.46 27.41 -5.05
C LYS A 311 -10.12 26.91 -4.53
N SER A 312 -10.03 25.63 -4.18
CA SER A 312 -8.82 25.00 -3.66
C SER A 312 -7.69 24.98 -4.69
N ILE A 313 -8.03 24.75 -5.96
CA ILE A 313 -7.06 24.71 -7.07
C ILE A 313 -6.59 26.12 -7.43
N ALA A 314 -7.49 27.11 -7.41
CA ALA A 314 -7.15 28.52 -7.61
C ALA A 314 -6.15 29.02 -6.55
N LEU A 315 -6.40 28.72 -5.28
CA LEU A 315 -5.49 29.07 -4.17
C LEU A 315 -4.13 28.38 -4.29
N ALA A 316 -4.11 27.09 -4.63
CA ALA A 316 -2.87 26.34 -4.84
C ALA A 316 -2.03 26.90 -6.00
N ARG A 317 -2.69 27.41 -7.05
CA ARG A 317 -2.00 27.99 -8.20
C ARG A 317 -1.49 29.41 -7.94
N ILE A 318 -2.22 30.22 -7.16
CA ILE A 318 -1.72 31.52 -6.69
C ILE A 318 -0.44 31.32 -5.88
N ALA A 319 -0.42 30.35 -4.97
CA ALA A 319 0.79 30.00 -4.22
C ALA A 319 1.94 29.57 -5.14
N ALA A 320 1.66 28.72 -6.13
CA ALA A 320 2.66 28.28 -7.10
C ALA A 320 3.20 29.40 -8.02
N LEU A 321 2.39 30.42 -8.34
CA LEU A 321 2.80 31.57 -9.15
C LEU A 321 3.56 32.62 -8.32
N GLN A 322 3.30 32.72 -7.02
CA GLN A 322 4.02 33.59 -6.10
C GLN A 322 5.40 33.05 -5.73
N ASP A 323 5.57 31.73 -5.71
CA ASP A 323 6.84 31.07 -5.33
C ASP A 323 7.79 30.74 -6.52
N GLY A 324 7.36 30.98 -7.78
CA GLY A 324 8.16 30.77 -8.99
C GLY A 324 8.36 29.30 -9.40
N PRO A 325 8.65 28.99 -10.69
CA PRO A 325 8.60 27.63 -11.21
C PRO A 325 9.89 26.86 -10.89
N SER A 326 9.99 26.30 -9.68
CA SER A 326 10.98 25.27 -9.37
C SER A 326 10.38 23.89 -9.63
N ASN A 327 10.53 23.43 -10.87
CA ASN A 327 9.98 22.16 -11.37
C ASN A 327 10.97 21.00 -11.21
N THR A 328 11.60 20.87 -10.04
CA THR A 328 12.62 19.83 -9.79
C THR A 328 12.36 19.00 -8.54
N THR A 329 11.10 18.79 -8.13
CA THR A 329 10.80 17.87 -7.02
C THR A 329 9.39 17.27 -7.10
N ARG A 330 9.04 16.65 -8.23
CA ARG A 330 7.84 15.78 -8.29
C ARG A 330 8.21 14.33 -8.51
N ASN A 331 9.06 13.84 -7.62
CA ASN A 331 9.14 12.44 -7.23
C ASN A 331 9.92 12.40 -5.90
N LEU A 332 9.47 11.61 -4.93
CA LEU A 332 9.98 11.44 -3.56
C LEU A 332 9.26 12.28 -2.46
N SER A 333 8.06 11.85 -2.06
CA SER A 333 7.76 11.35 -0.70
C SER A 333 6.26 11.44 -0.39
N ALA A 334 5.60 10.28 -0.37
CA ALA A 334 4.40 10.05 0.42
C ALA A 334 4.86 9.31 1.69
N GLY A 335 4.70 9.91 2.86
CA GLY A 335 5.03 9.27 4.13
C GLY A 335 5.86 10.11 5.09
N ILE A 336 5.44 11.33 5.41
CA ILE A 336 6.02 12.10 6.52
C ILE A 336 4.86 12.64 7.38
N ASP A 337 4.89 12.32 8.66
CA ASP A 337 3.94 12.72 9.70
C ASP A 337 3.88 14.27 9.81
N PRO A 338 2.70 14.92 9.83
CA PRO A 338 2.57 16.36 10.09
C PRO A 338 3.18 16.81 11.44
N ALA A 339 3.40 15.89 12.39
CA ALA A 339 4.10 16.17 13.64
C ALA A 339 5.62 16.41 13.48
N THR A 340 6.20 16.10 12.31
CA THR A 340 7.63 16.31 12.05
C THR A 340 8.01 17.78 11.79
N PHE A 341 7.03 18.68 11.72
CA PHE A 341 7.22 20.07 11.28
C PHE A 341 7.42 21.10 12.41
N THR A 342 7.27 20.72 13.69
CA THR A 342 7.22 21.69 14.80
C THR A 342 8.32 21.55 15.84
N GLU A 343 9.08 20.46 15.89
CA GLU A 343 10.18 20.29 16.86
C GLU A 343 11.54 20.73 16.28
N GLU A 344 12.10 21.80 16.83
CA GLU A 344 13.42 22.30 16.44
C GLU A 344 14.53 21.29 16.82
N ALA A 345 15.33 20.90 15.83
CA ALA A 345 16.51 20.09 16.09
C ALA A 345 17.68 20.98 16.55
N ASN A 346 18.33 20.62 17.65
CA ASN A 346 19.44 21.34 18.24
C ASN A 346 20.50 20.36 18.73
N GLN A 347 21.63 20.86 19.23
CA GLN A 347 22.73 20.02 19.67
C GLN A 347 22.32 19.02 20.76
N ILE A 348 21.43 19.42 21.68
CA ILE A 348 20.94 18.57 22.77
C ILE A 348 20.10 17.42 22.21
N SER A 349 19.20 17.67 21.25
CA SER A 349 18.39 16.63 20.65
C SER A 349 19.18 15.69 19.73
N GLU A 350 20.28 16.16 19.13
CA GLU A 350 21.24 15.33 18.38
C GLU A 350 22.07 14.43 19.32
N ASP A 351 22.52 14.96 20.45
CA ASP A 351 23.29 14.20 21.46
C ASP A 351 22.41 13.11 22.12
N GLN A 352 21.12 13.37 22.29
CA GLN A 352 20.14 12.38 22.80
C GLN A 352 19.93 11.18 21.85
N ILE A 353 20.30 11.29 20.57
CA ILE A 353 20.28 10.15 19.65
C ILE A 353 21.40 9.17 19.98
N GLY A 354 22.49 9.63 20.61
CA GLY A 354 23.59 8.78 21.04
C GLY A 354 24.39 8.17 19.89
N LEU A 355 24.51 8.91 18.76
CA LEU A 355 25.13 8.38 17.54
C LEU A 355 26.63 8.09 17.72
N ASP A 356 27.02 6.84 17.53
CA ASP A 356 28.42 6.43 17.48
C ASP A 356 29.10 6.85 16.15
N ARG A 357 30.44 6.72 16.08
CA ARG A 357 31.21 7.11 14.89
C ARG A 357 30.82 6.31 13.63
N GLY A 358 30.37 5.06 13.78
CA GLY A 358 29.88 4.23 12.68
C GLY A 358 28.53 4.72 12.15
N GLN A 359 27.59 4.98 13.05
CA GLN A 359 26.26 5.50 12.75
C GLN A 359 26.33 6.89 12.10
N ARG A 360 27.24 7.77 12.56
CA ARG A 360 27.50 9.07 11.91
C ARG A 360 28.01 8.92 10.48
N ARG A 361 28.81 7.88 10.19
CA ARG A 361 29.23 7.58 8.80
C ARG A 361 28.08 7.07 7.95
N ASP A 362 27.14 6.34 8.53
CA ASP A 362 25.94 5.87 7.82
C ASP A 362 25.00 7.02 7.45
N VAL A 363 24.81 7.99 8.35
CA VAL A 363 24.10 9.24 8.07
C VAL A 363 24.74 9.97 6.89
N GLN A 364 26.06 10.18 6.91
CA GLN A 364 26.79 10.84 5.82
C GLN A 364 26.67 10.08 4.50
N ARG A 365 26.86 8.75 4.49
CA ARG A 365 26.69 7.91 3.29
C ARG A 365 25.30 8.02 2.69
N ARG A 366 24.27 8.10 3.54
CA ARG A 366 22.88 8.23 3.09
C ARG A 366 22.59 9.60 2.52
N LEU A 367 23.11 10.67 3.13
CA LEU A 367 23.04 12.01 2.54
C LEU A 367 23.67 12.03 1.15
N THR A 368 24.84 11.42 0.97
CA THR A 368 25.48 11.26 -0.36
C THR A 368 24.60 10.48 -1.34
N ALA A 369 24.01 9.38 -0.87
CA ALA A 369 23.14 8.54 -1.68
C ALA A 369 21.82 9.24 -2.07
N LEU A 370 21.36 10.19 -1.26
CA LEU A 370 20.23 11.07 -1.53
C LEU A 370 20.59 12.27 -2.43
N GLY A 371 21.82 12.32 -2.94
CA GLY A 371 22.29 13.37 -3.85
C GLY A 371 22.92 14.57 -3.14
N PHE A 372 23.11 14.52 -1.82
CA PHE A 372 23.80 15.55 -1.06
C PHE A 372 25.26 15.16 -0.80
N ASP A 373 26.19 15.68 -1.59
CA ASP A 373 27.60 15.32 -1.51
C ASP A 373 28.23 15.67 -0.14
N VAL A 374 28.77 14.66 0.55
CA VAL A 374 29.42 14.77 1.86
C VAL A 374 30.38 13.61 2.08
N LYS A 375 31.53 13.86 2.72
CA LYS A 375 32.52 12.81 3.01
C LYS A 375 32.13 12.02 4.26
N ALA A 376 32.13 10.69 4.18
CA ALA A 376 31.77 9.80 5.29
C ALA A 376 32.90 9.63 6.34
N THR A 377 33.28 10.72 7.00
CA THR A 377 34.36 10.82 7.99
C THR A 377 33.97 10.30 9.39
N GLY A 378 32.66 10.26 9.69
CA GLY A 378 32.09 9.90 10.99
C GLY A 378 32.11 11.02 12.02
N LYS A 379 32.43 12.24 11.57
CA LYS A 379 32.35 13.47 12.35
C LYS A 379 31.37 14.42 11.64
N PHE A 380 30.42 14.98 12.37
CA PHE A 380 29.55 16.03 11.84
C PHE A 380 30.27 17.38 11.94
N ASP A 381 31.19 17.59 11.00
CA ASP A 381 31.88 18.85 10.75
C ASP A 381 30.95 19.89 10.10
N ASP A 382 31.42 21.13 9.99
CA ASP A 382 30.63 22.25 9.45
C ASP A 382 30.14 21.99 8.01
N ASP A 383 30.90 21.23 7.23
CA ASP A 383 30.53 20.77 5.89
C ASP A 383 29.32 19.81 5.96
N THR A 384 29.37 18.82 6.85
CA THR A 384 28.26 17.88 7.06
C THR A 384 27.02 18.59 7.59
N ARG A 385 27.18 19.56 8.51
CA ARG A 385 26.06 20.35 9.04
C ARG A 385 25.40 21.21 7.97
N SER A 386 26.20 21.81 7.08
CA SER A 386 25.69 22.58 5.94
C SER A 386 24.90 21.71 4.95
N VAL A 387 25.36 20.46 4.74
CA VAL A 387 24.64 19.47 3.95
C VAL A 387 23.31 19.09 4.61
N MET A 388 23.30 18.86 5.92
CA MET A 388 22.10 18.53 6.69
C MET A 388 21.07 19.68 6.66
N LYS A 389 21.52 20.94 6.72
CA LYS A 389 20.63 22.11 6.54
C LYS A 389 19.94 22.10 5.18
N ARG A 390 20.67 21.78 4.11
CA ARG A 390 20.10 21.70 2.75
C ARG A 390 19.12 20.54 2.62
N TRP A 391 19.43 19.39 3.21
CA TRP A 391 18.50 18.26 3.27
C TRP A 391 17.24 18.61 4.06
N GLN A 392 17.38 19.28 5.21
CA GLN A 392 16.25 19.78 6.01
C GLN A 392 15.38 20.75 5.23
N ALA A 393 15.98 21.75 4.59
CA ALA A 393 15.26 22.72 3.76
C ALA A 393 14.54 22.03 2.58
N ALA A 394 15.17 21.04 1.94
CA ALA A 394 14.58 20.28 0.84
C ALA A 394 13.37 19.42 1.26
N ARG A 395 13.24 19.11 2.56
CA ARG A 395 12.13 18.34 3.14
C ARG A 395 11.13 19.20 3.92
N GLY A 396 11.33 20.51 3.98
CA GLY A 396 10.47 21.42 4.75
C GLY A 396 10.68 21.37 6.27
N TYR A 397 11.82 20.84 6.74
CA TYR A 397 12.20 20.87 8.15
C TYR A 397 12.89 22.20 8.51
N PRO A 398 12.86 22.62 9.79
CA PRO A 398 13.71 23.72 10.27
C PRO A 398 15.19 23.44 9.97
N ALA A 399 15.84 24.31 9.19
CA ALA A 399 17.20 24.14 8.68
C ALA A 399 18.29 24.46 9.73
N THR A 400 18.27 23.74 10.84
CA THR A 400 19.16 23.97 11.99
C THR A 400 20.55 23.33 11.81
N GLY A 401 20.66 22.29 10.98
CA GLY A 401 21.91 21.54 10.74
C GLY A 401 22.22 20.48 11.79
N TYR A 402 21.27 20.22 12.68
CA TYR A 402 21.28 19.15 13.69
C TYR A 402 20.11 18.20 13.44
N LEU A 403 20.23 16.93 13.79
CA LEU A 403 19.10 15.99 13.69
C LEU A 403 18.44 15.78 15.04
N ASN A 404 17.10 15.75 15.05
CA ASN A 404 16.34 15.16 16.14
C ASN A 404 16.05 13.67 15.85
N LYS A 405 15.54 12.92 16.84
CA LYS A 405 15.29 11.49 16.73
C LYS A 405 14.36 11.12 15.56
N LEU A 406 13.38 11.97 15.27
CA LEU A 406 12.41 11.77 14.20
C LEU A 406 13.02 12.03 12.82
N GLN A 407 13.78 13.12 12.67
CA GLN A 407 14.52 13.46 11.45
C GLN A 407 15.60 12.42 11.14
N HIS A 408 16.30 11.92 12.15
CA HIS A 408 17.26 10.83 11.97
C HIS A 408 16.56 9.53 11.51
N LYS A 409 15.40 9.19 12.09
CA LYS A 409 14.59 8.05 11.63
C LYS A 409 14.10 8.24 10.19
N ALA A 410 13.64 9.44 9.84
CA ALA A 410 13.22 9.80 8.49
C ALA A 410 14.36 9.60 7.48
N LEU A 411 15.55 10.16 7.77
CA LEU A 411 16.75 10.00 6.95
C LEU A 411 17.15 8.52 6.73
N LEU A 412 17.02 7.67 7.76
CA LEU A 412 17.31 6.25 7.65
C LEU A 412 16.28 5.48 6.83
N SER A 413 15.01 5.91 6.87
CA SER A 413 13.89 5.30 6.14
C SER A 413 13.77 5.75 4.68
N GLU A 414 14.42 6.85 4.29
CA GLU A 414 14.42 7.30 2.90
C GLU A 414 15.13 6.28 2.00
N ILE A 415 14.39 5.74 1.02
CA ILE A 415 14.87 4.74 0.06
C ILE A 415 15.73 5.45 -1.00
N VAL A 416 16.97 5.00 -1.14
CA VAL A 416 17.86 5.41 -2.24
C VAL A 416 17.45 4.65 -3.49
N SER A 417 16.71 5.30 -4.38
CA SER A 417 16.55 4.83 -5.76
C SER A 417 17.90 4.97 -6.46
N THR A 418 18.68 3.89 -6.49
CA THR A 418 19.90 3.87 -7.31
C THR A 418 19.50 4.02 -8.77
N ARG A 419 19.91 5.14 -9.38
CA ARG A 419 19.76 5.41 -10.80
C ARG A 419 20.70 4.48 -11.56
N ALA A 420 20.21 3.28 -11.89
CA ALA A 420 20.76 2.48 -12.97
C ALA A 420 20.42 3.19 -14.31
N ALA A 421 21.20 4.21 -14.65
CA ALA A 421 21.18 4.83 -15.97
C ALA A 421 22.55 5.45 -16.25
N SER A 422 23.52 4.60 -16.57
CA SER A 422 24.70 4.95 -17.36
C SER A 422 25.33 3.69 -17.96
N SER A 423 24.49 2.89 -18.61
CA SER A 423 24.90 1.95 -19.66
C SER A 423 23.78 1.99 -20.70
N GLU A 424 24.13 2.26 -21.96
CA GLU A 424 23.24 2.31 -23.14
C GLU A 424 22.59 3.68 -23.48
N GLN A 425 23.41 4.67 -23.83
CA GLN A 425 23.22 5.42 -25.09
C GLN A 425 24.42 6.33 -25.40
N ALA A 426 25.35 5.81 -26.19
CA ALA A 426 26.21 6.60 -27.07
C ALA A 426 26.72 5.66 -28.17
N GLY A 427 25.87 5.44 -29.18
CA GLY A 427 26.23 4.83 -30.45
C GLY A 427 26.23 5.90 -31.56
N ASP A 428 27.31 5.87 -32.34
CA ASP A 428 27.54 6.40 -33.71
C ASP A 428 27.99 7.85 -34.01
N GLU A 429 29.32 7.96 -34.24
CA GLU A 429 30.07 8.52 -35.41
C GLU A 429 29.98 10.01 -35.85
N PRO A 430 30.95 10.59 -36.62
CA PRO A 430 32.09 10.01 -37.36
C PRO A 430 33.49 10.71 -37.23
N ALA A 431 34.47 10.11 -37.92
CA ALA A 431 35.91 10.38 -38.05
C ALA A 431 36.42 11.84 -38.28
N ARG A 432 37.66 12.14 -37.81
CA ARG A 432 38.87 12.50 -38.62
C ARG A 432 40.08 13.00 -37.79
N ARG A 433 41.26 12.40 -38.08
CA ARG A 433 42.66 12.94 -38.17
C ARG A 433 43.23 13.71 -36.95
N ARG A 434 44.45 13.46 -36.43
CA ARG A 434 45.79 13.33 -37.05
C ARG A 434 46.82 12.94 -35.95
N SER A 435 47.65 11.91 -36.17
CA SER A 435 49.12 11.97 -36.38
C SER A 435 50.04 12.30 -35.19
N SER A 436 50.85 11.31 -34.78
CA SER A 436 52.25 11.38 -34.29
C SER A 436 52.49 10.17 -33.36
N GLY A 437 53.45 9.25 -33.51
CA GLY A 437 54.61 9.09 -34.38
C GLY A 437 55.48 7.94 -33.82
N GLY A 438 56.28 7.29 -34.68
CA GLY A 438 57.37 6.35 -34.32
C GLY A 438 56.92 4.90 -34.09
N GLY A 439 57.10 3.96 -35.03
CA GLY A 439 58.38 3.34 -35.41
C GLY A 439 58.67 2.20 -34.43
N GLY A 440 58.59 0.91 -34.74
CA GLY A 440 58.96 0.18 -35.95
C GLY A 440 60.06 -0.83 -35.56
N ARG A 441 59.77 -2.14 -35.61
CA ARG A 441 60.63 -3.23 -36.15
C ARG A 441 60.20 -4.62 -35.65
N ARG A 442 59.94 -5.48 -36.64
CA ARG A 442 60.00 -6.95 -36.57
C ARG A 442 61.46 -7.38 -36.83
N HIS A 443 61.94 -8.48 -36.24
CA HIS A 443 62.32 -9.71 -36.97
C HIS A 443 62.91 -10.82 -36.07
N HIS A 444 62.70 -12.05 -36.55
CA HIS A 444 63.15 -13.39 -36.19
C HIS A 444 64.62 -13.58 -35.72
N SER A 445 64.90 -14.65 -34.94
CA SER A 445 65.37 -15.97 -35.45
C SER A 445 66.24 -16.77 -34.46
N SER A 446 65.92 -18.08 -34.36
CA SER A 446 66.79 -19.27 -34.28
C SER A 446 67.98 -19.39 -33.29
N GLY A 447 68.03 -20.55 -32.62
CA GLY A 447 69.13 -21.50 -32.89
C GLY A 447 69.99 -21.98 -31.71
N GLY A 448 69.78 -23.24 -31.30
CA GLY A 448 70.82 -24.28 -31.24
C GLY A 448 71.80 -24.37 -30.05
N GLY A 449 71.97 -25.59 -29.53
CA GLY A 449 73.29 -26.09 -29.08
C GLY A 449 73.41 -26.57 -27.63
N ALA A 450 73.31 -27.90 -27.44
CA ALA A 450 73.99 -28.66 -26.37
C ALA A 450 75.51 -28.79 -26.68
N PRO A 451 76.37 -29.59 -25.98
CA PRO A 451 76.17 -30.47 -24.80
C PRO A 451 77.33 -30.41 -23.76
N THR A 452 77.25 -31.19 -22.66
CA THR A 452 78.16 -32.33 -22.36
C THR A 452 78.00 -32.91 -20.93
N ALA A 453 78.12 -34.24 -20.89
CA ALA A 453 78.59 -35.14 -19.80
C ALA A 453 77.68 -35.49 -18.60
N GLY A 454 77.33 -36.78 -18.50
CA GLY A 454 76.89 -37.48 -17.26
C GLY A 454 78.08 -37.95 -16.40
N PRO A 455 77.99 -39.02 -15.58
CA PRO A 455 76.88 -39.98 -15.39
C PRO A 455 76.58 -40.39 -13.92
N GLY A 456 75.54 -41.23 -13.74
CA GLY A 456 75.41 -42.21 -12.64
C GLY A 456 74.34 -41.90 -11.57
N ALA A 457 73.17 -42.56 -11.52
CA ALA A 457 72.91 -43.88 -10.88
C ALA A 457 72.83 -43.77 -9.33
N LEU A 458 71.91 -44.35 -8.54
CA LEU A 458 70.92 -45.44 -8.64
C LEU A 458 70.22 -45.58 -7.24
N PHE A 459 69.03 -46.20 -7.20
CA PHE A 459 68.38 -46.95 -6.08
C PHE A 459 68.13 -46.28 -4.70
N GLY A 460 66.89 -46.29 -4.19
CA GLY A 460 66.35 -47.31 -3.26
C GLY A 460 66.06 -46.61 -1.91
N GLY A 461 64.94 -46.74 -1.20
CA GLY A 461 64.29 -47.95 -0.69
C GLY A 461 64.23 -47.86 0.86
N MET A 462 63.01 -47.67 1.40
CA MET A 462 62.45 -48.30 2.62
C MET A 462 63.04 -48.09 4.04
N MET A 463 62.11 -48.05 5.02
CA MET A 463 62.23 -48.15 6.51
C MET A 463 62.78 -46.92 7.25
N GLY A 464 62.31 -46.54 8.45
CA GLY A 464 61.37 -47.14 9.41
C GLY A 464 61.51 -46.44 10.79
N GLY A 465 60.59 -46.72 11.73
CA GLY A 465 60.71 -46.42 13.18
C GLY A 465 60.29 -44.99 13.59
N LEU A 466 59.16 -44.73 14.23
CA LEU A 466 58.63 -45.21 15.53
C LEU A 466 59.58 -44.94 16.71
N PHE A 467 59.23 -43.95 17.56
CA PHE A 467 59.38 -43.85 19.03
C PHE A 467 58.94 -42.40 19.39
N GLY A 468 57.97 -42.10 20.26
CA GLY A 468 57.34 -42.86 21.33
C GLY A 468 57.95 -42.49 22.68
N ARG A 469 57.09 -41.94 23.57
CA ARG A 469 57.27 -41.61 25.01
C ARG A 469 57.65 -40.15 25.31
N ARG A 470 57.08 -39.50 26.32
CA ARG A 470 56.04 -39.88 27.30
C ARG A 470 55.49 -38.61 27.94
#